data_AF-W1YJP2-F1
#
_entry.id   AF-W1YJP2-F1
#
_cell.length_a   1.000
_cell.length_b   1.000
_cell.length_c   1.000
_cell.angle_alpha   90.00
_cell.angle_beta   90.00
_cell.angle_gamma   90.00
#
_symmetry.space_group_name_H-M   'P 1'
#
loop_
_entity.id
_entity.type
_entity.pdbx_description
1 polymer ?
#
loop_
_entity_poly.entity_id
_entity_poly.type
_entity_poly.pdbx_seq_one_letter_code
_entity_poly.pdbx_strand_id
1 'polypeptide(L)' 'EHRIDVCPHMESKTFCSVCKTHCYAPTYREEIREIMRYGGPRMLFVSPIQVVRHMYLEWKDRKRNRTSYEN' A
#
# COMPACT_ATOMS: atom_id res chain seq x y z
N GLU A 1 1.64 19.74 7.18
CA GLU A 1 1.48 18.42 7.81
C GLU A 1 1.23 17.37 6.73
N HIS A 2 1.95 16.25 6.73
CA HIS A 2 1.73 15.20 5.74
C HIS A 2 0.56 14.32 6.18
N ARG A 3 -0.42 14.10 5.29
CA ARG A 3 -1.63 13.27 5.53
C ARG A 3 -1.34 11.85 6.04
N ILE A 4 -0.13 11.36 5.78
CA ILE A 4 0.36 10.05 6.19
C ILE A 4 0.63 10.02 7.70
N ASP A 5 1.15 11.11 8.26
CA ASP A 5 1.55 11.19 9.68
C ASP A 5 0.36 11.05 10.64
N VAL A 6 -0.83 11.45 10.19
CA VAL A 6 -2.08 11.39 10.95
C VAL A 6 -2.93 10.15 10.63
N CYS A 7 -2.38 9.14 9.96
CA CYS A 7 -3.15 7.95 9.58
C CYS A 7 -3.51 7.11 10.82
N PRO A 8 -4.81 6.86 11.12
CA PRO A 8 -5.22 6.08 12.30
C PRO A 8 -4.87 4.60 12.19
N HIS A 9 -4.57 4.13 10.98
CA HIS A 9 -4.26 2.72 10.70
C HIS A 9 -2.76 2.48 10.50
N MET A 10 -1.88 3.43 10.86
CA MET A 10 -0.45 3.32 10.57
C MET A 10 0.21 2.09 11.22
N GLU A 11 -0.19 1.75 12.45
CA GLU A 11 0.34 0.58 13.15
C GLU A 11 -0.19 -0.74 12.56
N SER A 12 -1.41 -0.71 12.03
CA SER A 12 -2.12 -1.90 11.54
C SER A 12 -1.86 -2.21 10.06
N LYS A 13 -1.35 -1.25 9.27
CA LYS A 13 -1.04 -1.47 7.84
C LYS A 13 0.24 -0.76 7.43
N THR A 14 0.99 -1.41 6.54
CA THR A 14 2.18 -0.83 5.91
C THR A 14 1.83 -0.04 4.65
N PHE A 15 0.81 -0.46 3.89
CA PHE A 15 0.41 0.22 2.64
C PHE A 15 -1.00 0.81 2.67
N CYS A 16 -1.23 1.90 1.95
CA CYS A 16 -2.57 2.50 1.80
C CYS A 16 -3.47 1.72 0.85
N SER A 17 -2.92 0.94 -0.08
CA SER A 17 -3.68 0.13 -1.06
C SER A 17 -4.56 -0.94 -0.41
N VAL A 18 -4.17 -1.39 0.78
CA VAL A 18 -4.86 -2.42 1.57
C VAL A 18 -5.76 -1.84 2.66
N CYS A 19 -5.83 -0.52 2.81
CA CYS A 19 -6.62 0.10 3.87
C CYS A 19 -8.12 -0.12 3.67
N LYS A 20 -8.83 -0.43 4.77
CA LYS A 20 -10.30 -0.52 4.78
C LYS A 20 -10.96 0.85 4.61
N THR A 21 -10.34 1.91 5.11
CA THR A 21 -10.86 3.28 5.05
C THR A 21 -10.40 3.99 3.78
N HIS A 22 -11.33 4.57 3.04
CA HIS A 22 -11.02 5.36 1.84
C HIS A 22 -10.68 6.80 2.20
N CYS A 23 -9.41 7.06 2.53
CA CYS A 23 -8.95 8.38 2.96
C CYS A 23 -8.71 9.38 1.81
N TYR A 24 -8.43 8.89 0.60
CA TYR A 24 -8.19 9.72 -0.59
C TYR A 24 -9.46 9.80 -1.45
N ALA A 25 -9.69 10.97 -2.06
CA ALA A 25 -10.71 11.10 -3.09
C ALA A 25 -10.44 10.11 -4.25
N PRO A 26 -11.47 9.63 -4.96
CA PRO A 26 -11.32 8.62 -6.01
C PRO A 26 -10.30 9.03 -7.10
N THR A 27 -10.28 10.32 -7.47
CA THR A 27 -9.32 10.88 -8.44
C THR A 27 -7.86 10.64 -8.02
N TYR A 28 -7.50 11.04 -6.79
CA TYR A 28 -6.15 10.82 -6.26
C TYR A 28 -5.80 9.33 -6.11
N ARG A 29 -6.79 8.46 -5.87
CA ARG A 29 -6.55 7.01 -5.81
C ARG A 29 -6.17 6.45 -7.17
N GLU A 30 -6.76 6.98 -8.24
CA GLU A 30 -6.41 6.60 -9.61
C GLU A 30 -5.00 7.05 -9.96
N GLU A 31 -4.65 8.30 -9.65
CA GLU A 31 -3.29 8.83 -9.84
C GLU A 31 -2.24 7.98 -9.11
N ILE A 32 -2.48 7.61 -7.85
CA ILE A 32 -1.57 6.74 -7.09
C ILE A 32 -1.42 5.37 -7.77
N ARG A 33 -2.51 4.80 -8.31
CA ARG A 33 -2.44 3.52 -9.04
C ARG A 33 -1.65 3.64 -10.32
N GLU A 34 -1.79 4.75 -11.05
CA GLU A 34 -1.00 5.00 -12.27
C GLU A 34 0.49 5.10 -11.94
N ILE A 35 0.84 5.85 -10.90
CA ILE A 35 2.23 5.96 -10.41
C ILE A 35 2.78 4.59 -10.04
N MET A 36 2.04 3.78 -9.28
CA MET A 36 2.48 2.44 -8.88
C MET A 36 2.60 1.49 -10.08
N ARG A 37 1.67 1.55 -11.03
CA ARG A 37 1.71 0.76 -12.27
C ARG A 37 2.88 1.13 -13.17
N TYR A 38 3.23 2.42 -13.22
CA TYR A 38 4.37 2.91 -13.97
C TYR A 38 5.70 2.61 -13.25
N GLY A 39 5.79 2.91 -11.97
CA GLY A 39 7.02 2.80 -11.17
C GLY A 39 7.39 1.37 -10.80
N GLY A 40 6.40 0.52 -10.48
CA GLY A 40 6.61 -0.84 -9.99
C GLY A 40 7.49 -1.70 -10.91
N PRO A 41 7.13 -1.88 -12.19
CA PRO A 41 7.94 -2.66 -13.13
C PRO A 41 9.35 -2.10 -13.35
N ARG A 42 9.50 -0.76 -13.31
CA ARG A 42 10.80 -0.11 -13.50
C ARG A 42 11.73 -0.28 -12.31
N MET A 43 11.16 -0.32 -11.11
CA MET A 43 11.91 -0.53 -9.87
C MET A 43 12.61 -1.90 -9.85
N LEU A 44 12.11 -2.88 -10.60
CA LEU A 44 12.73 -4.20 -10.73
C LEU A 44 14.15 -4.12 -11.29
N PHE A 45 14.41 -3.18 -12.21
CA PHE A 45 15.71 -2.98 -12.83
C PHE A 45 16.70 -2.21 -11.94
N VAL A 46 16.19 -1.41 -10.99
CA VAL A 46 17.03 -0.58 -10.12
C VAL A 46 17.33 -1.30 -8.79
N SER A 47 16.31 -1.88 -8.17
CA SER A 47 16.42 -2.54 -6.88
C SER A 47 15.46 -3.73 -6.76
N PRO A 48 15.83 -4.90 -7.31
CA PRO A 48 14.96 -6.08 -7.29
C PRO A 48 14.64 -6.55 -5.87
N ILE A 49 15.56 -6.39 -4.91
CA ILE A 49 15.34 -6.75 -3.50
C ILE A 49 14.21 -5.90 -2.89
N GLN A 50 14.17 -4.60 -3.17
CA GLN A 50 13.11 -3.71 -2.68
C GLN A 50 11.75 -4.07 -3.28
N VAL A 51 11.70 -4.47 -4.55
CA VAL A 51 10.47 -4.95 -5.19
C VAL A 51 9.96 -6.22 -4.52
N VAL A 52 10.82 -7.23 -4.31
CA VAL A 52 10.43 -8.47 -3.63
C VAL A 52 9.93 -8.18 -2.21
N ARG A 53 10.63 -7.31 -1.47
CA ARG A 53 10.20 -6.87 -0.13
C ARG A 53 8.85 -6.17 -0.17
N HIS A 54 8.64 -5.26 -1.13
CA HIS A 54 7.37 -4.55 -1.31
C HIS A 54 6.23 -5.53 -1.54
N MET A 55 6.39 -6.47 -2.47
CA MET A 55 5.37 -7.50 -2.77
C MET A 55 5.08 -8.39 -1.56
N TYR A 56 6.12 -8.80 -0.82
CA TYR A 56 5.96 -9.61 0.40
C TYR A 56 5.18 -8.87 1.49
N LEU A 57 5.54 -7.61 1.75
CA LEU A 57 4.85 -6.78 2.75
C LEU A 57 3.39 -6.51 2.36
N GLU A 58 3.12 -6.25 1.09
CA GLU A 58 1.77 -6.05 0.58
C GLU A 58 0.92 -7.32 0.72
N TRP A 59 1.50 -8.49 0.40
CA TRP A 59 0.85 -9.78 0.61
C TRP A 59 0.58 -10.07 2.10
N LYS A 60 1.55 -9.80 2.97
CA LYS A 60 1.41 -9.97 4.42
C LYS A 60 0.29 -9.08 4.98
N ASP A 61 0.23 -7.82 4.56
CA ASP A 61 -0.85 -6.91 4.98
C ASP A 61 -2.22 -7.33 4.47
N ARG A 62 -2.32 -7.78 3.21
CA ARG A 62 -3.58 -8.35 2.68
C ARG A 62 -4.06 -9.53 3.55
N LYS A 63 -3.15 -10.42 3.94
CA LYS A 63 -3.47 -11.57 4.80
C LYS A 63 -3.89 -11.10 6.20
N ARG A 64 -3.17 -10.16 6.80
CA ARG A 64 -3.50 -9.58 8.12
C ARG A 64 -4.88 -8.92 8.13
N ASN A 65 -5.20 -8.13 7.10
CA ASN A 65 -6.52 -7.49 6.99
C ASN A 65 -7.67 -8.49 6.80
N ARG A 66 -7.41 -9.64 6.16
CA ARG A 66 -8.39 -10.72 6.05
C ARG A 66 -8.68 -11.36 7.40
N THR A 67 -7.65 -11.65 8.19
CA THR A 67 -7.81 -12.23 9.54
C THR A 67 -8.54 -11.28 10.50
N SER A 68 -8.39 -9.96 10.36
CA SER A 68 -9.17 -8.95 11.09
C SER A 68 -10.62 -8.78 10.62
N TYR A 69 -11.15 -9.65 9.76
CA TYR A 69 -12.57 -9.72 9.37
C TYR A 69 -13.23 -11.04 9.81
N GLU A 70 -12.41 -12.05 10.15
CA GLU A 70 -12.86 -13.36 10.62
C GLU A 70 -12.91 -13.48 12.16
N ASN A 71 -12.46 -12.45 12.90
CA ASN A 71 -12.66 -12.30 14.35
C ASN A 71 -13.60 -11.14 14.64
#